data_AF-A0A7S0U7M3-F1
#
_entry.id   AF-A0A7S0U7M3-F1
#
_cell.length_a   1.000
_cell.length_b   1.000
_cell.length_c   1.000
_cell.angle_alpha   90.00
_cell.angle_beta   90.00
_cell.angle_gamma   90.00
#
_symmetry.space_group_name_H-M   'P 1'
#
loop_
_entity.id
_entity.type
_entity.pdbx_description
1 polymer ?
#
loop_
_entity_poly.entity_id
_entity_poly.type
_entity_poly.pdbx_seq_one_letter_code
_entity_poly.pdbx_strand_id
1 'polypeptide(L)'
;MDEGEFMCDDCGKELKEADFKYANYKIGIVKSVEDKGKLKVCKVDVGGGEGKELQVVTNAKHVAVDEKVVVATEGAIVPAGGDPDSATVVAKTNVGGTPSFGMLCDCPMLGWTGGAAGITVKLEEGEVGGAPPSERPRK
;
A
#
# COMPACT_ATOMS: atom_id res chain seq x y z
N MET A 1 24.66 -14.00 6.63
CA MET A 1 23.29 -13.93 6.08
C MET A 1 23.38 -12.76 5.15
N ASP A 2 23.68 -13.06 3.89
CA ASP A 2 24.03 -12.10 2.86
C ASP A 2 22.86 -11.14 2.60
N GLU A 3 23.06 -9.87 2.94
CA GLU A 3 22.20 -8.77 2.52
C GLU A 3 22.26 -8.71 0.99
N GLY A 4 21.14 -8.99 0.32
CA GLY A 4 21.08 -9.10 -1.13
C GLY A 4 21.35 -7.76 -1.82
N GLU A 5 22.58 -7.53 -2.23
CA GLU A 5 22.97 -6.40 -3.09
C GLU A 5 22.54 -6.70 -4.53
N PHE A 6 21.50 -6.02 -5.02
CA PHE A 6 21.07 -6.13 -6.41
C PHE A 6 21.68 -4.97 -7.22
N MET A 7 22.65 -5.27 -8.08
CA MET A 7 23.20 -4.30 -9.01
C MET A 7 22.26 -4.16 -10.22
N CYS A 8 21.83 -2.93 -10.53
CA CYS A 8 21.01 -2.68 -11.72
C CYS A 8 21.87 -2.78 -12.98
N ASP A 9 21.64 -3.80 -13.80
CA ASP A 9 22.40 -4.07 -15.04
C ASP A 9 22.27 -2.95 -16.09
N ASP A 10 21.20 -2.16 -16.04
CA ASP A 10 20.91 -1.08 -17.01
C ASP A 10 21.60 0.25 -16.67
N CYS A 11 21.80 0.57 -15.38
CA CYS A 11 22.35 1.87 -14.95
C CYS A 11 23.55 1.79 -14.01
N GLY A 12 23.98 0.59 -13.62
CA GLY A 12 25.15 0.36 -12.76
C GLY A 12 25.02 0.88 -11.32
N LYS A 13 23.82 1.31 -10.90
CA LYS A 13 23.57 1.73 -9.52
C LYS A 13 23.33 0.53 -8.63
N GLU A 14 23.93 0.58 -7.44
CA GLU A 14 23.66 -0.33 -6.33
C GLU A 14 22.23 -0.08 -5.84
N LEU A 15 21.32 -1.04 -6.05
CA LEU A 15 19.96 -1.01 -5.52
C LEU A 15 19.92 -1.92 -4.29
N LYS A 16 19.49 -1.36 -3.17
CA LYS A 16 19.29 -2.10 -1.92
C LYS A 16 17.87 -2.67 -1.93
N GLU A 17 17.58 -3.73 -1.16
CA GLU A 17 16.21 -4.22 -0.95
C GLU A 17 15.22 -3.08 -0.57
N ALA A 18 15.72 -2.05 0.12
CA ALA A 18 14.98 -0.85 0.47
C ALA A 18 14.49 -0.03 -0.74
N ASP A 19 15.17 -0.08 -1.89
CA ASP A 19 14.78 0.61 -3.12
C ASP A 19 13.53 -0.01 -3.78
N PHE A 20 13.26 -1.29 -3.50
CA PHE A 20 12.08 -2.00 -4.01
C PHE A 20 10.97 -2.21 -2.96
N LYS A 21 11.29 -2.11 -1.66
CA LYS A 21 10.36 -2.38 -0.55
C LYS A 21 9.02 -1.64 -0.67
N TYR A 22 9.03 -0.46 -1.30
CA TYR A 22 7.83 0.35 -1.56
C TYR A 22 7.66 0.78 -3.02
N ALA A 23 8.25 0.03 -3.96
CA ALA A 23 8.00 0.27 -5.38
C ALA A 23 6.50 0.13 -5.68
N ASN A 24 5.91 1.16 -6.29
CA ASN A 24 4.46 1.29 -6.53
C ASN A 24 3.59 1.38 -5.27
N TYR A 25 4.14 1.77 -4.12
CA TYR A 25 3.35 2.18 -2.95
C TYR A 25 3.19 3.69 -2.95
N LYS A 26 2.02 4.14 -2.51
CA LYS A 26 1.65 5.56 -2.47
C LYS A 26 0.94 5.88 -1.17
N ILE A 27 1.27 7.04 -0.60
CA ILE A 27 0.42 7.66 0.41
C ILE A 27 -0.82 8.19 -0.32
N GLY A 28 -2.00 7.85 0.18
CA GLY A 28 -3.26 8.31 -0.39
C GLY A 28 -4.23 8.82 0.65
N ILE A 29 -5.22 9.61 0.25
CA ILE A 29 -6.31 10.09 1.10
C ILE A 29 -7.61 9.43 0.68
N VAL A 30 -8.32 8.85 1.64
CA VAL A 30 -9.63 8.24 1.39
C VAL A 30 -10.66 9.34 1.11
N LYS A 31 -11.20 9.38 -0.11
CA LYS A 31 -12.21 10.35 -0.55
C LYS A 31 -13.64 9.88 -0.28
N SER A 32 -13.88 8.58 -0.36
CA SER A 32 -15.19 7.99 -0.07
C SER A 32 -15.05 6.54 0.41
N VAL A 33 -15.97 6.11 1.26
CA VAL A 33 -16.10 4.72 1.72
C VAL A 33 -17.56 4.28 1.55
N GLU A 34 -17.78 3.26 0.74
CA GLU A 34 -19.08 2.61 0.57
C GLU A 34 -19.03 1.21 1.21
N ASP A 35 -19.94 0.94 2.15
CA ASP A 35 -20.02 -0.36 2.80
C ASP A 35 -20.83 -1.35 1.94
N LYS A 36 -20.25 -2.52 1.67
CA LYS A 36 -20.89 -3.66 0.99
C LYS A 36 -20.87 -4.90 1.88
N GLY A 37 -21.24 -4.75 3.15
CA GLY A 37 -21.34 -5.83 4.12
C GLY A 37 -19.97 -6.26 4.67
N LYS A 38 -19.38 -7.33 4.11
CA LYS A 38 -18.05 -7.80 4.56
C LYS A 38 -16.89 -7.05 3.88
N LEU A 39 -17.19 -6.31 2.81
CA LEU A 39 -16.23 -5.56 2.02
C LEU A 39 -16.62 -4.08 2.04
N LYS A 40 -15.63 -3.23 1.80
CA LYS A 40 -15.80 -1.79 1.61
C LYS A 40 -15.19 -1.41 0.27
N VAL A 41 -15.88 -0.55 -0.46
CA VAL A 41 -15.38 0.05 -1.69
C VAL A 41 -14.91 1.46 -1.33
N CYS A 42 -13.60 1.68 -1.38
CA CYS A 42 -12.99 2.95 -1.05
C CYS A 42 -12.51 3.63 -2.33
N LYS A 43 -12.69 4.94 -2.44
CA LYS A 43 -11.94 5.77 -3.40
C LYS A 43 -10.81 6.44 -2.66
N VAL A 44 -9.60 6.30 -3.18
CA VAL A 44 -8.39 6.84 -2.56
C VAL A 44 -7.67 7.71 -3.57
N ASP A 45 -7.46 8.96 -3.24
CA ASP A 45 -6.61 9.86 -4.00
C ASP A 45 -5.15 9.51 -3.72
N VAL A 46 -4.40 9.09 -4.76
CA VAL A 46 -2.99 8.72 -4.67
C VAL A 46 -2.08 9.71 -5.42
N GLY A 47 -2.58 10.90 -5.75
CA GLY A 47 -1.80 11.95 -6.41
C GLY A 47 -1.41 11.65 -7.86
N GLY A 48 -0.53 12.49 -8.42
CA GLY A 48 -0.07 12.38 -9.81
C GLY A 48 -0.78 13.27 -10.84
N GLY A 49 -1.37 14.38 -10.39
CA GLY A 49 -2.14 15.33 -11.20
C GLY A 49 -3.58 15.47 -10.70
N GLU A 50 -4.40 16.32 -11.33
CA GLU A 50 -5.81 16.47 -10.97
C GLU A 50 -6.57 15.14 -11.20
N GLY A 51 -7.08 14.54 -10.12
CA GLY A 51 -8.17 13.56 -10.18
C GLY A 51 -7.80 12.08 -10.28
N LYS A 52 -6.59 11.65 -9.90
CA LYS A 52 -6.24 10.21 -9.91
C LYS A 52 -6.75 9.49 -8.63
N GLU A 53 -8.07 9.33 -8.56
CA GLU A 53 -8.72 8.48 -7.57
C GLU A 53 -8.59 7.01 -7.98
N LEU A 54 -8.06 6.17 -7.10
CA LEU A 54 -8.07 4.72 -7.24
C LEU A 54 -9.23 4.12 -6.46
N GLN A 55 -10.01 3.26 -7.13
CA GLN A 55 -10.98 2.42 -6.43
C GLN A 55 -10.28 1.19 -5.85
N VAL A 56 -10.40 1.01 -4.53
CA VAL A 56 -9.82 -0.09 -3.79
C VAL A 56 -10.92 -0.79 -3.01
N VAL A 57 -11.06 -2.09 -3.22
CA VAL A 57 -11.98 -2.92 -2.44
C VAL A 57 -11.19 -3.57 -1.31
N THR A 58 -11.66 -3.42 -0.09
CA THR A 58 -10.94 -3.89 1.11
C THR A 58 -11.89 -4.55 2.10
N ASN A 59 -11.40 -5.55 2.83
CA ASN A 59 -12.06 -6.09 4.02
C ASN A 59 -11.50 -5.48 5.32
N ALA A 60 -10.58 -4.51 5.22
CA ALA A 60 -9.90 -3.95 6.38
C ALA A 60 -10.88 -3.36 7.38
N LYS A 61 -10.53 -3.52 8.66
CA LYS A 61 -11.23 -2.90 9.77
C LYS A 61 -10.77 -1.44 9.87
N HIS A 62 -11.73 -0.54 10.10
CA HIS A 62 -11.48 0.89 10.38
C HIS A 62 -10.86 1.70 9.23
N VAL A 63 -11.61 1.87 8.13
CA VAL A 63 -11.31 2.83 7.07
C VAL A 63 -12.40 3.90 7.07
N ALA A 64 -12.00 5.17 7.15
CA ALA A 64 -12.90 6.33 7.09
C ALA A 64 -12.41 7.34 6.04
N VAL A 65 -13.32 8.24 5.67
CA VAL A 65 -13.02 9.37 4.78
C VAL A 65 -12.04 10.34 5.45
N ASP A 66 -11.23 11.02 4.64
CA ASP A 66 -10.17 11.96 5.03
C ASP A 66 -9.00 11.33 5.82
N GLU A 67 -8.93 10.00 5.90
CA GLU A 67 -7.77 9.31 6.46
C GLU A 67 -6.65 9.19 5.42
N LYS A 68 -5.42 9.56 5.80
CA LYS A 68 -4.23 9.22 5.01
C LYS A 68 -3.86 7.77 5.25
N VAL A 69 -3.75 7.01 4.18
CA VAL A 69 -3.49 5.57 4.17
C VAL A 69 -2.34 5.26 3.24
N VAL A 70 -1.81 4.04 3.31
CA VAL A 70 -0.85 3.53 2.33
C VAL A 70 -1.57 2.59 1.37
N VAL A 71 -1.38 2.85 0.08
CA VAL A 71 -1.96 2.07 -1.02
C VAL A 71 -0.85 1.46 -1.85
N ALA A 72 -0.86 0.14 -1.99
CA ALA A 72 -0.09 -0.56 -3.00
C ALA A 72 -0.85 -0.50 -4.33
N THR A 73 -0.27 0.14 -5.34
CA THR A 73 -0.86 0.27 -6.68
C THR A 73 -0.44 -0.89 -7.58
N GLU A 74 -0.99 -0.96 -8.81
CA GLU A 74 -0.61 -1.99 -9.78
C GLU A 74 0.92 -2.11 -9.93
N GLY A 75 1.42 -3.34 -9.89
CA GLY A 75 2.85 -3.66 -9.94
C GLY A 75 3.58 -3.60 -8.60
N ALA A 76 2.92 -3.23 -7.50
CA ALA A 76 3.51 -3.31 -6.16
C ALA A 76 3.66 -4.76 -5.71
N ILE A 77 4.75 -5.06 -5.01
CA ILE A 77 5.00 -6.37 -4.41
C ILE A 77 4.67 -6.27 -2.92
N VAL A 78 3.68 -7.03 -2.46
CA VAL A 78 3.17 -6.99 -1.08
C VAL A 78 3.45 -8.32 -0.39
N PRO A 79 4.22 -8.35 0.72
CA PRO A 79 4.44 -9.57 1.48
C PRO A 79 3.13 -10.01 2.15
N ALA A 80 2.68 -11.23 1.84
CA ALA A 80 1.46 -11.81 2.36
C ALA A 80 1.62 -12.07 3.87
N GLY A 81 0.90 -11.30 4.69
CA GLY A 81 0.97 -11.43 6.15
C GLY A 81 2.31 -11.01 6.77
N GLY A 82 3.16 -10.29 6.03
CA GLY A 82 4.48 -9.86 6.50
C GLY A 82 5.58 -10.91 6.35
N ASP A 83 5.31 -12.02 5.66
CA ASP A 83 6.31 -13.03 5.32
C ASP A 83 7.05 -12.62 4.02
N PRO A 84 8.39 -12.44 4.04
CA PRO A 84 9.14 -11.99 2.87
C PRO A 84 9.28 -13.06 1.79
N ASP A 85 9.19 -14.34 2.16
CA ASP A 85 9.26 -15.49 1.24
C ASP A 85 7.93 -15.72 0.49
N SER A 86 6.84 -15.09 0.95
CA SER A 86 5.52 -15.17 0.32
C SER A 86 5.00 -13.79 -0.04
N ALA A 87 5.30 -13.30 -1.25
CA ALA A 87 4.82 -12.02 -1.73
C ALA A 87 3.79 -12.15 -2.86
N THR A 88 2.87 -11.19 -2.94
CA THR A 88 1.85 -11.08 -4.00
C THR A 88 2.04 -9.79 -4.77
N VAL A 89 2.01 -9.87 -6.11
CA VAL A 89 2.01 -8.69 -6.98
C VAL A 89 0.60 -8.14 -7.09
N VAL A 90 0.43 -6.85 -6.82
CA VAL A 90 -0.85 -6.16 -6.97
C VAL A 90 -1.17 -6.00 -8.45
N ALA A 91 -2.31 -6.55 -8.87
CA ALA A 91 -2.85 -6.41 -10.21
C ALA A 91 -4.32 -5.99 -10.15
N LYS A 92 -4.84 -5.43 -11.24
CA LYS A 92 -6.27 -5.14 -11.38
C LYS A 92 -7.07 -6.44 -11.26
N THR A 93 -8.01 -6.47 -10.34
CA THR A 93 -8.81 -7.68 -10.08
C THR A 93 -10.23 -7.32 -9.62
N ASN A 94 -11.15 -8.28 -9.69
CA ASN A 94 -12.51 -8.13 -9.19
C ASN A 94 -12.62 -8.79 -7.82
N VAL A 95 -12.96 -8.00 -6.80
CA VAL A 95 -13.17 -8.47 -5.42
C VAL A 95 -14.64 -8.31 -5.08
N GLY A 96 -15.33 -9.43 -4.80
CA GLY A 96 -16.77 -9.40 -4.52
C GLY A 96 -17.60 -8.80 -5.65
N GLY A 97 -17.20 -9.02 -6.91
CA GLY A 97 -17.87 -8.47 -8.10
C GLY A 97 -17.57 -6.99 -8.40
N THR A 98 -16.79 -6.31 -7.55
CA THR A 98 -16.40 -4.90 -7.75
C THR A 98 -14.93 -4.81 -8.17
N PRO A 99 -14.56 -4.03 -9.19
CA PRO A 99 -13.15 -3.89 -9.59
C PRO A 99 -12.33 -3.19 -8.51
N SER A 100 -11.12 -3.67 -8.26
CA SER A 100 -10.13 -3.10 -7.36
C SER A 100 -8.83 -2.86 -8.14
N PHE A 101 -8.30 -1.64 -8.03
CA PHE A 101 -7.10 -1.18 -8.73
C PHE A 101 -5.90 -0.98 -7.81
N GLY A 102 -5.97 -1.53 -6.60
CA GLY A 102 -4.93 -1.47 -5.60
C GLY A 102 -5.30 -2.25 -4.35
N MET A 103 -4.47 -2.14 -3.33
CA MET A 103 -4.65 -2.76 -2.01
C MET A 103 -4.29 -1.77 -0.91
N LEU A 104 -5.12 -1.65 0.13
CA LEU A 104 -4.76 -0.90 1.33
C LEU A 104 -3.81 -1.73 2.19
N CYS A 105 -2.73 -1.12 2.65
CA CYS A 105 -1.70 -1.81 3.42
C CYS A 105 -1.93 -1.68 4.93
N ASP A 106 -1.56 -2.74 5.65
CA ASP A 106 -1.47 -2.80 7.10
C ASP A 106 0.00 -2.81 7.55
N CYS A 107 0.26 -2.77 8.85
CA CYS A 107 1.64 -2.74 9.35
C CYS A 107 2.47 -3.97 8.94
N PRO A 108 1.98 -5.22 9.09
CA PRO A 108 2.68 -6.40 8.57
C PRO A 108 3.05 -6.31 7.09
N MET A 109 2.13 -5.86 6.23
CA MET A 109 2.40 -5.67 4.79
C MET A 109 3.53 -4.67 4.52
N LEU A 110 3.68 -3.65 5.37
CA LEU A 110 4.77 -2.66 5.27
C LEU A 110 6.05 -3.11 5.99
N GLY A 111 6.04 -4.28 6.65
CA GLY A 111 7.13 -4.71 7.54
C GLY A 111 7.33 -3.76 8.73
N TRP A 112 6.25 -3.11 9.18
CA TRP A 112 6.25 -2.21 10.33
C TRP A 112 5.88 -2.94 11.61
N THR A 113 6.49 -2.52 12.73
CA THR A 113 6.23 -3.09 14.05
C THR A 113 5.05 -2.40 14.76
N GLY A 114 4.31 -3.16 15.57
CA GLY A 114 3.29 -2.65 16.49
C GLY A 114 1.86 -2.45 15.94
N GLY A 115 1.57 -2.87 14.71
CA GLY A 115 0.21 -2.90 14.15
C GLY A 115 -0.29 -4.32 13.90
N ALA A 116 -1.61 -4.46 13.71
CA ALA A 116 -2.25 -5.76 13.48
C ALA A 116 -2.59 -5.97 12.00
N ALA A 117 -2.52 -7.22 11.55
CA ALA A 117 -2.96 -7.63 10.21
C ALA A 117 -4.45 -7.29 9.99
N GLY A 118 -4.78 -6.80 8.80
CA GLY A 118 -6.14 -6.41 8.42
C GLY A 118 -6.63 -5.08 9.01
N ILE A 119 -5.76 -4.31 9.67
CA ILE A 119 -6.03 -2.93 10.09
C ILE A 119 -5.25 -1.98 9.20
N THR A 120 -5.95 -1.16 8.42
CA THR A 120 -5.32 -0.19 7.52
C THR A 120 -4.44 0.79 8.30
N VAL A 121 -3.24 1.01 7.79
CA VAL A 121 -2.31 2.00 8.32
C VAL A 121 -2.85 3.41 8.13
N LYS A 122 -2.69 4.25 9.16
CA LYS A 122 -3.09 5.65 9.16
C LYS A 122 -1.87 6.52 9.39
N LEU A 123 -1.70 7.54 8.56
CA LEU A 123 -0.60 8.49 8.64
C LEU A 123 -1.13 9.87 9.05
N GLU A 124 -0.37 10.60 9.87
CA GLU A 124 -0.67 12.01 10.17
C GLU A 124 0.04 12.92 9.13
N GLU A 125 1.23 12.52 8.72
CA GLU A 125 2.12 13.28 7.83
C GLU A 125 2.38 12.55 6.50
N GLY A 126 3.06 13.22 5.57
CA GLY A 126 3.36 12.71 4.23
C GLY A 126 2.51 13.33 3.13
N GLU A 127 3.12 13.42 1.95
CA GLU A 127 2.52 13.99 0.74
C GLU A 127 1.75 12.93 -0.04
N VAL A 128 0.54 13.27 -0.49
CA VAL A 128 -0.28 12.38 -1.32
C VAL A 128 0.45 12.06 -2.63
N GLY A 129 0.56 10.78 -2.96
CA GLY A 129 1.34 10.28 -4.09
C GLY A 129 2.84 10.11 -3.83
N GLY A 130 3.31 10.54 -2.65
CA GLY A 130 4.64 10.24 -2.13
C GLY A 130 4.77 8.76 -1.71
N ALA A 131 6.01 8.35 -1.47
CA ALA A 131 6.30 7.04 -0.91
C ALA A 131 5.96 7.01 0.60
N PRO A 132 5.53 5.86 1.15
CA PRO A 132 5.35 5.71 2.60
C PRO A 132 6.69 5.83 3.34
N PRO A 133 6.68 6.21 4.63
CA PRO A 133 7.90 6.23 5.43
C PRO A 133 8.51 4.83 5.60
N SER A 134 9.80 4.76 5.90
CA SER A 134 10.50 3.49 6.10
C SER A 134 9.97 2.70 7.29
N GLU A 135 9.43 3.39 8.29
CA GLU A 135 8.98 2.85 9.57
C GLU A 135 7.64 3.47 9.97
N ARG A 136 6.93 2.82 10.88
CA ARG A 136 5.69 3.36 11.43
C ARG A 136 5.97 4.68 12.18
N PRO A 137 5.28 5.79 11.84
CA PRO A 137 5.36 7.02 12.61
C PRO A 137 4.96 6.73 14.07
N ARG A 138 5.87 7.00 15.01
CA ARG A 138 5.56 6.91 16.44
C ARG A 138 4.79 8.17 16.81
N LYS A 139 3.61 7.98 17.38
CA LYS A 139 2.85 9.05 18.02
C LYS A 139 3.41 9.33 19.41
#